data_AF-A0A7J7C544-F1
#
_entry.id   AF-A0A7J7C544-F1
#
_cell.length_a   1.000
_cell.length_b   1.000
_cell.length_c   1.000
_cell.angle_alpha   90.00
_cell.angle_beta   90.00
_cell.angle_gamma   90.00
#
_symmetry.space_group_name_H-M   'P 1'
#
loop_
_entity.id
_entity.type
_entity.pdbx_description
1 polymer ?
#
loop_
_entity_poly.entity_id
_entity_poly.type
_entity_poly.pdbx_seq_one_letter_code
_entity_poly.pdbx_strand_id
1 'polypeptide(L)'
;MAPMGGEDNTTLIEFYQSRGLNVLDLVVLSGTHTIVKATCGSIQWRICNYNKANGVIKNSIDDKYLEYLTRKCSVDGPHIIFIF
;
A
#
# COMPACT_ATOMS: atom_id res chain seq x y z
N MET A 1 1.40 -0.57 18.15
CA MET A 1 1.62 -1.01 16.76
C MET A 1 1.49 0.20 15.85
N ALA A 2 2.26 0.29 14.76
CA ALA A 2 2.09 1.30 13.71
C ALA A 2 1.34 0.68 12.51
N PRO A 3 0.60 1.47 11.70
CA PRO A 3 -0.04 0.97 10.48
C PRO A 3 0.99 0.44 9.48
N MET A 4 0.65 -0.63 8.75
CA MET A 4 1.57 -1.31 7.82
C MET A 4 1.10 -1.33 6.36
N GLY A 5 -0.04 -0.71 6.04
CA GLY A 5 -0.56 -0.60 4.67
C GLY A 5 -1.62 -1.66 4.30
N GLY A 6 -2.17 -2.34 5.31
CA GLY A 6 -3.28 -3.29 5.16
C GLY A 6 -4.62 -2.77 5.68
N GLU A 7 -4.62 -1.59 6.29
CA GLU A 7 -5.76 -1.01 6.99
C GLU A 7 -6.72 -0.28 6.05
N ASP A 8 -8.02 -0.31 6.37
CA ASP A 8 -9.03 0.52 5.71
C ASP A 8 -8.98 1.97 6.24
N ASN A 9 -9.57 2.90 5.49
CA ASN A 9 -9.55 4.33 5.83
C ASN A 9 -10.06 4.63 7.24
N THR A 10 -11.12 3.96 7.70
CA THR A 10 -11.68 4.17 9.03
C THR A 10 -10.67 3.85 10.13
N THR A 11 -9.98 2.71 10.01
CA THR A 11 -8.95 2.28 10.97
C THR A 11 -7.79 3.27 11.02
N LEU A 12 -7.39 3.80 9.86
CA LEU A 12 -6.31 4.78 9.78
C LEU A 12 -6.71 6.13 10.39
N ILE A 13 -7.96 6.57 10.18
CA ILE A 13 -8.51 7.79 10.79
C ILE A 13 -8.55 7.63 12.32
N GLU A 14 -9.07 6.52 12.84
CA GLU A 14 -9.12 6.24 14.28
C GLU A 14 -7.73 6.21 14.90
N PHE A 15 -6.74 5.62 14.21
CA PHE A 15 -5.36 5.62 14.65
C PHE A 15 -4.81 7.04 14.80
N TYR A 16 -5.00 7.91 13.82
CA TYR A 16 -4.53 9.30 13.87
C TYR A 16 -5.26 10.11 14.94
N GLN A 17 -6.58 9.94 15.07
CA GLN A 17 -7.38 10.59 16.11
C GLN A 17 -6.93 10.19 17.52
N SER A 18 -6.55 8.92 17.73
CA SER A 18 -5.98 8.45 19.01
C SER A 18 -4.66 9.14 19.37
N ARG A 19 -4.01 9.79 18.40
CA ARG A 19 -2.76 10.57 18.55
C ARG A 19 -3.00 12.08 18.58
N GLY A 20 -4.25 12.53 18.61
CA GLY A 20 -4.60 13.95 18.57
C GLY A 20 -4.43 14.59 17.19
N LEU A 21 -4.32 13.78 16.14
CA LEU A 21 -4.20 14.22 14.74
C LEU A 21 -5.54 14.10 14.03
N ASN A 22 -5.83 15.04 13.13
CA ASN A 22 -7.07 15.05 12.36
C ASN A 22 -6.85 14.45 10.94
N VAL A 23 -7.91 14.46 10.12
CA VAL A 23 -7.86 13.91 8.76
C VAL A 23 -6.93 14.71 7.84
N LEU A 24 -6.78 16.02 8.05
CA LEU A 24 -5.83 16.83 7.30
C LEU A 24 -4.39 16.39 7.62
N ASP A 25 -4.06 16.14 8.89
CA ASP A 25 -2.76 15.63 9.29
C ASP A 25 -2.47 14.25 8.67
N LEU A 26 -3.48 13.38 8.63
CA LEU A 26 -3.38 12.09 7.93
C LEU A 26 -3.00 12.27 6.45
N VAL A 27 -3.70 13.15 5.73
CA VAL A 27 -3.44 13.38 4.29
C VAL A 27 -2.07 14.02 4.07
N VAL A 28 -1.70 15.02 4.88
CA VAL A 28 -0.41 15.71 4.79
C VAL A 28 0.74 14.75 5.09
N LEU A 29 0.66 13.94 6.15
CA LEU A 29 1.72 12.99 6.50
C LEU A 29 1.81 11.82 5.52
N SER A 30 0.70 11.44 4.88
CA SER A 30 0.71 10.45 3.80
C SER A 30 1.53 10.88 2.58
N GLY A 31 1.79 12.19 2.41
CA GLY A 31 2.66 12.71 1.35
C GLY A 31 4.12 12.28 1.45
N THR A 32 4.58 11.80 2.61
CA THR A 32 5.94 11.25 2.76
C THR A 32 6.22 10.06 1.83
N HIS A 33 5.17 9.35 1.41
CA HIS A 33 5.27 8.25 0.46
C HIS A 33 5.83 8.67 -0.91
N THR A 34 5.72 9.95 -1.32
CA THR A 34 6.28 10.45 -2.58
C THR A 34 7.81 10.36 -2.66
N ILE A 35 8.53 10.32 -1.53
CA ILE A 35 10.00 10.32 -1.51
C ILE A 35 10.55 8.98 -1.00
N VAL A 36 9.79 8.30 -0.14
CA VAL A 36 10.25 7.11 0.59
C VAL A 36 9.99 5.83 -0.21
N LYS A 37 10.79 4.80 0.05
CA LYS A 37 10.64 3.46 -0.51
C LYS A 37 9.97 2.52 0.49
N ALA A 38 9.11 1.62 0.02
CA ALA A 38 8.56 0.51 0.81
C ALA A 38 9.22 -0.81 0.44
N THR A 39 9.03 -1.82 1.30
CA THR A 39 9.38 -3.18 0.97
C THR A 39 8.21 -3.91 0.30
N CYS A 40 8.52 -4.95 -0.49
CA CYS A 40 7.50 -5.77 -1.14
C CYS A 40 6.52 -6.43 -0.15
N GLY A 41 6.97 -6.71 1.09
CA GLY A 41 6.12 -7.30 2.12
C GLY A 41 4.89 -6.46 2.45
N SER A 42 5.00 -5.13 2.40
CA SER A 42 3.89 -4.21 2.69
C SER A 42 2.75 -4.26 1.66
N ILE A 43 3.04 -4.67 0.42
CA ILE A 43 2.05 -4.71 -0.69
C ILE A 43 1.73 -6.13 -1.17
N GLN A 44 2.47 -7.15 -0.70
CA GLN A 44 2.38 -8.52 -1.19
C GLN A 44 0.95 -9.07 -1.11
N TRP A 45 0.21 -8.76 -0.05
CA TRP A 45 -1.17 -9.20 0.12
C TRP A 45 -2.09 -8.68 -1.01
N ARG A 46 -1.85 -7.47 -1.53
CA ARG A 46 -2.61 -6.90 -2.66
C ARG A 46 -2.25 -7.58 -3.97
N ILE A 47 -0.96 -7.84 -4.21
CA ILE A 47 -0.48 -8.44 -5.47
C ILE A 47 -0.88 -9.93 -5.56
N CYS A 48 -0.71 -10.70 -4.47
CA CYS A 48 -1.02 -12.13 -4.46
C CYS A 48 -2.52 -12.41 -4.59
N ASN A 49 -3.37 -11.60 -3.94
CA ASN A 49 -4.82 -11.80 -4.02
C ASN A 49 -5.40 -11.39 -5.38
N TYR A 50 -4.79 -10.45 -6.09
CA TYR A 50 -5.18 -10.14 -7.48
C TYR A 50 -5.02 -11.37 -8.39
N ASN A 51 -3.88 -12.06 -8.30
CA ASN A 51 -3.61 -13.26 -9.11
C ASN A 51 -4.57 -14.43 -8.84
N LYS A 52 -5.16 -14.50 -7.62
CA LYS A 52 -6.05 -15.60 -7.23
C LYS A 52 -7.52 -15.36 -7.59
N ALA A 53 -7.90 -14.10 -7.84
CA ALA A 53 -9.29 -13.71 -7.96
C ALA A 53 -9.64 -13.23 -9.37
N ASN A 54 -9.31 -13.96 -10.44
CA ASN A 54 -9.84 -13.83 -11.81
C ASN A 54 -10.40 -12.43 -12.20
N GLY A 55 -9.67 -11.34 -11.96
CA GLY A 55 -10.09 -9.97 -12.27
C GLY A 55 -11.30 -9.37 -11.51
N VAL A 56 -11.78 -9.94 -10.39
CA VAL A 56 -13.05 -9.49 -9.74
C VAL A 56 -12.89 -8.71 -8.43
N ILE A 57 -11.69 -8.57 -7.84
CA ILE A 57 -11.53 -7.75 -6.61
C ILE A 57 -10.95 -6.35 -6.92
N LYS A 58 -11.89 -5.49 -7.35
CA LYS A 58 -11.99 -4.02 -7.19
C LYS A 58 -10.72 -3.16 -7.40
N ASN A 59 -10.45 -2.84 -8.67
CA ASN A 59 -10.38 -1.49 -9.27
C ASN A 59 -9.48 -0.38 -8.66
N SER A 60 -8.49 -0.66 -7.81
CA SER A 60 -7.66 0.41 -7.22
C SER A 60 -6.20 0.43 -7.68
N ILE A 61 -5.72 -0.58 -8.41
CA ILE A 61 -4.35 -0.61 -8.93
C ILE A 61 -4.44 -0.72 -10.45
N ASP A 62 -3.73 0.15 -11.15
CA ASP A 62 -3.60 0.10 -12.61
C ASP A 62 -2.96 -1.21 -13.04
N ASP A 63 -3.50 -1.85 -14.09
CA ASP A 63 -3.06 -3.18 -14.52
C ASP A 63 -1.59 -3.21 -14.95
N LYS A 64 -1.09 -2.14 -15.60
CA LYS A 64 0.33 -2.05 -16.00
C LYS A 64 1.23 -1.87 -14.78
N TYR A 65 0.78 -1.07 -13.82
CA TYR A 65 1.51 -0.89 -12.57
C TYR A 65 1.54 -2.20 -11.76
N LEU A 66 0.46 -2.95 -11.76
CA LEU A 66 0.41 -4.25 -11.13
C LEU A 66 1.35 -5.27 -11.78
N GLU A 67 1.41 -5.31 -13.12
CA GLU A 67 2.37 -6.16 -13.84
C GLU A 67 3.81 -5.81 -13.43
N TYR A 68 4.11 -4.50 -13.37
CA TYR A 68 5.40 -4.00 -12.90
C TYR A 68 5.70 -4.46 -11.47
N LEU A 69 4.75 -4.31 -10.54
CA LEU A 69 4.89 -4.70 -9.14
C LEU A 69 5.08 -6.21 -8.99
N THR A 70 4.33 -7.01 -9.76
CA THR A 70 4.43 -8.48 -9.75
C THR A 70 5.81 -8.95 -10.18
N ARG A 71 6.36 -8.35 -11.26
CA ARG A 71 7.73 -8.64 -11.71
C ARG A 71 8.77 -8.16 -10.71
N LYS A 72 8.58 -6.98 -10.10
CA LYS A 72 9.55 -6.39 -9.17
C LYS A 72 9.63 -7.13 -7.85
N CYS A 73 8.49 -7.61 -7.34
CA CYS A 73 8.37 -8.31 -6.07
C CYS A 73 8.36 -9.85 -6.20
N SER A 74 8.89 -10.38 -7.30
CA SER A 74 9.13 -11.82 -7.47
C SER A 74 10.28 -12.31 -6.57
N VAL A 75 10.42 -13.64 -6.41
CA VAL A 75 11.39 -14.28 -5.49
C VAL A 75 12.84 -13.82 -5.71
N ASP A 76 13.20 -13.50 -6.95
CA ASP A 76 14.55 -13.04 -7.33
C ASP A 76 14.68 -11.51 -7.47
N GLY A 77 13.63 -10.76 -7.15
CA GLY A 77 13.53 -9.32 -7.38
C GLY A 77 14.01 -8.46 -6.19
N PRO A 78 14.36 -7.18 -6.42
CA PRO A 78 14.63 -6.27 -5.32
C PRO A 78 13.37 -6.10 -4.48
N HIS A 79 13.43 -6.43 -3.20
CA HIS A 79 12.31 -6.33 -2.26
C HIS A 79 11.94 -4.88 -1.88
N ILE A 80 12.25 -3.89 -2.72
CA ILE A 80 12.03 -2.47 -2.47
C ILE A 80 11.32 -1.84 -3.66
N ILE A 81 10.22 -1.13 -3.39
CA ILE A 81 9.39 -0.40 -4.35
C ILE A 81 9.27 1.07 -3.93
N PHE A 82 9.02 1.95 -4.89
CA PHE A 82 8.59 3.31 -4.59
C PHE A 82 7.06 3.34 -4.48
N ILE A 83 6.54 4.19 -3.60
CA ILE A 83 5.11 4.32 -3.36
C ILE A 83 4.68 5.68 -3.92
N PHE A 84 4.47 5.75 -5.23
CA PHE A 84 3.88 6.93 -5.88
C PHE A 84 2.39 6.69 -6.12
#